data_AF-A0A543A6Z0-F1
#
_entry.id   AF-A0A543A6Z0-F1
#
_cell.length_a   1.000
_cell.length_b   1.000
_cell.length_c   1.000
_cell.angle_alpha   90.00
_cell.angle_beta   90.00
_cell.angle_gamma   90.00
#
_symmetry.space_group_name_H-M   'P 1'
#
loop_
_entity.id
_entity.type
_entity.pdbx_description
1 polymer ?
#
loop_
_entity_poly.entity_id
_entity_poly.type
_entity_poly.pdbx_seq_one_letter_code
_entity_poly.pdbx_strand_id
1 'polypeptide(L)'
;MSSADIPDIPADARAGVHRGLLREGEWVRLTDTKGRRHNFELVAGKRFFSNKGHIDHDELIGREEGFTVTASTGGEYLVFRPLLSEFVVSMPRGAAVVYPKDAAQIVAMADIFPGASVVEAGVGSGALTCSLLRAVGPFGKVTSFERREEFADVARKNVNQFFGTPEGESHPSWSLNLGDLQEELPRQQIRCDRLILDMLAPWECIDAAADSLYAGGVVCAYVATTTQLSRFVETVRAHGGFTEPQAWETLVRDWHVEGLAVRPGHKMIGHTAFLVTARRLAAGERAPRKTRRPAPGAYGVDYTGPRPADMPASEPVAAPAPEVVPDGSGESA
;
A
#
# COMPACT_ATOMS: atom_id res chain seq x y z
N MET A 1 -29.27 24.38 -11.48
CA MET A 1 -28.77 23.57 -12.60
C MET A 1 -29.42 22.21 -12.46
N SER A 2 -29.96 21.65 -13.54
CA SER A 2 -30.44 20.26 -13.48
C SER A 2 -29.23 19.34 -13.31
N SER A 3 -29.42 18.21 -12.66
CA SER A 3 -28.42 17.14 -12.55
C SER A 3 -27.83 16.69 -13.88
N ALA A 4 -28.65 16.76 -14.93
CA ALA A 4 -28.29 16.47 -16.31
C ALA A 4 -27.32 17.50 -16.92
N ASP A 5 -27.19 18.69 -16.32
CA ASP A 5 -26.35 19.78 -16.83
C ASP A 5 -24.96 19.81 -16.17
N ILE A 6 -24.66 18.89 -15.25
CA ILE A 6 -23.35 18.82 -14.59
C ILE A 6 -22.37 18.13 -15.55
N PRO A 7 -21.33 18.83 -16.04
CA PRO A 7 -20.36 18.21 -16.92
C PRO A 7 -19.60 17.12 -16.16
N ASP A 8 -19.47 15.96 -16.81
CA ASP A 8 -18.68 14.86 -16.29
C ASP A 8 -17.18 15.23 -16.20
N ILE A 9 -16.42 14.40 -15.50
CA ILE A 9 -14.97 14.45 -15.50
C ILE A 9 -14.47 14.09 -16.90
N PRO A 10 -13.52 14.84 -17.48
CA PRO A 10 -12.90 14.47 -18.75
C PRO A 10 -12.37 13.04 -18.73
N ALA A 11 -12.65 12.25 -19.78
CA ALA A 11 -12.26 10.84 -19.82
C ALA A 11 -10.74 10.65 -19.71
N ASP A 12 -9.97 11.59 -20.23
CA ASP A 12 -8.52 11.65 -20.13
C ASP A 12 -8.02 11.97 -18.72
N ALA A 13 -8.85 12.47 -17.79
CA ALA A 13 -8.46 12.65 -16.38
C ALA A 13 -8.34 11.31 -15.63
N ARG A 14 -8.94 10.23 -16.14
CA ARG A 14 -8.83 8.86 -15.63
C ARG A 14 -9.06 8.73 -14.11
N ALA A 15 -10.08 9.44 -13.60
CA ALA A 15 -10.34 9.50 -12.16
C ALA A 15 -10.93 8.21 -11.58
N GLY A 16 -11.51 7.34 -12.42
CA GLY A 16 -12.26 6.14 -11.99
C GLY A 16 -13.56 6.46 -11.25
N VAL A 17 -14.07 7.68 -11.40
CA VAL A 17 -15.37 8.14 -10.88
C VAL A 17 -15.97 9.12 -11.88
N HIS A 18 -17.30 9.23 -11.88
CA HIS A 18 -18.06 10.13 -12.75
C HIS A 18 -18.83 11.17 -11.93
N ARG A 19 -19.28 12.24 -12.60
CA ARG A 19 -20.26 13.21 -12.08
C ARG A 19 -21.60 13.04 -12.76
N GLY A 20 -22.64 13.57 -12.10
CA GLY A 20 -24.01 13.55 -12.59
C GLY A 20 -24.69 12.20 -12.36
N LEU A 21 -25.57 11.84 -13.28
CA LEU A 21 -26.41 10.65 -13.18
C LEU A 21 -25.57 9.36 -13.15
N LEU A 22 -26.00 8.41 -12.33
CA LEU A 22 -25.46 7.04 -12.27
C LEU A 22 -25.67 6.33 -13.61
N ARG A 23 -24.66 5.60 -14.06
CA ARG A 23 -24.65 4.90 -15.35
C ARG A 23 -24.39 3.41 -15.17
N GLU A 24 -24.74 2.65 -16.19
CA GLU A 24 -24.31 1.26 -16.30
C GLU A 24 -22.77 1.16 -16.30
N GLY A 25 -22.24 0.10 -15.68
CA GLY A 25 -20.82 -0.13 -15.45
C GLY A 25 -20.25 0.58 -14.22
N GLU A 26 -20.95 1.57 -13.66
CA GLU A 26 -20.50 2.25 -12.45
C GLU A 26 -20.69 1.39 -11.20
N TRP A 27 -19.76 1.51 -10.26
CA TRP A 27 -19.92 0.93 -8.93
C TRP A 27 -20.74 1.84 -8.02
N VAL A 28 -21.65 1.24 -7.28
CA VAL A 28 -22.43 1.92 -6.24
C VAL A 28 -22.25 1.25 -4.89
N ARG A 29 -22.31 2.07 -3.84
CA ARG A 29 -22.38 1.66 -2.45
C ARG A 29 -23.78 1.90 -1.91
N LEU A 30 -24.36 0.85 -1.35
CA LEU A 30 -25.56 0.92 -0.54
C LEU A 30 -25.21 0.89 0.95
N THR A 31 -25.74 1.84 1.71
CA THR A 31 -25.65 1.84 3.18
C THR A 31 -27.04 1.74 3.78
N ASP A 32 -27.27 0.74 4.61
CA ASP A 32 -28.57 0.53 5.23
C ASP A 32 -28.71 1.32 6.55
N THR A 33 -29.92 1.34 7.12
CA THR A 33 -30.20 2.05 8.39
C THR A 33 -29.41 1.56 9.61
N LYS A 34 -28.74 0.41 9.52
CA LYS A 34 -27.84 -0.14 10.55
C LYS A 34 -26.37 0.11 10.22
N GLY A 35 -26.07 0.86 9.16
CA GLY A 35 -24.72 1.14 8.68
C GLY A 35 -24.06 -0.03 7.93
N ARG A 36 -24.81 -1.08 7.57
CA ARG A 36 -24.28 -2.21 6.77
C ARG A 36 -24.09 -1.74 5.34
N ARG A 37 -22.96 -2.10 4.75
CA ARG A 37 -22.51 -1.61 3.44
C ARG A 37 -22.48 -2.75 2.43
N HIS A 38 -22.99 -2.49 1.24
CA HIS A 38 -22.93 -3.37 0.09
C HIS A 38 -22.38 -2.60 -1.09
N ASN A 39 -21.57 -3.24 -1.93
CA ASN A 39 -21.14 -2.63 -3.18
C ASN A 39 -21.36 -3.61 -4.33
N PHE A 40 -21.75 -3.07 -5.48
CA PHE A 40 -21.90 -3.83 -6.71
C PHE A 40 -21.83 -2.89 -7.90
N GLU A 41 -21.67 -3.50 -9.06
CA GLU A 41 -21.68 -2.83 -10.36
C GLU A 41 -23.11 -2.69 -10.89
N LEU A 42 -23.46 -1.50 -11.36
CA LEU A 42 -24.72 -1.26 -12.05
C LEU A 42 -24.69 -1.94 -13.41
N VAL A 43 -25.71 -2.74 -13.68
CA VAL A 43 -25.89 -3.49 -14.92
C VAL A 43 -27.36 -3.47 -15.25
N ALA A 44 -27.72 -2.99 -16.44
CA ALA A 44 -29.12 -2.81 -16.82
C ALA A 44 -29.88 -4.15 -16.79
N GLY A 45 -31.13 -4.11 -16.33
CA GLY A 45 -31.99 -5.30 -16.19
C GLY A 45 -31.57 -6.30 -15.11
N LYS A 46 -30.50 -6.05 -14.35
CA LYS A 46 -30.09 -6.90 -13.21
C LYS A 46 -30.71 -6.42 -11.90
N ARG A 47 -30.61 -7.29 -10.89
CA ARG A 47 -31.10 -7.10 -9.53
C ARG A 47 -29.99 -7.28 -8.52
N PHE A 48 -29.94 -6.39 -7.55
CA PHE A 48 -29.18 -6.59 -6.32
C PHE A 48 -30.05 -7.32 -5.30
N PHE A 49 -29.52 -8.35 -4.64
CA PHE A 49 -30.23 -9.13 -3.63
C PHE A 49 -29.58 -8.98 -2.25
N SER A 50 -30.41 -8.85 -1.22
CA SER A 50 -29.99 -8.79 0.16
C SER A 50 -30.99 -9.50 1.08
N ASN A 51 -30.71 -9.52 2.37
CA ASN A 51 -31.66 -10.01 3.37
C ASN A 51 -32.92 -9.11 3.53
N LYS A 52 -32.98 -7.97 2.83
CA LYS A 52 -34.14 -7.05 2.78
C LYS A 52 -34.82 -7.05 1.41
N GLY A 53 -34.74 -8.16 0.67
CA GLY A 53 -35.31 -8.28 -0.67
C GLY A 53 -34.34 -7.83 -1.76
N HIS A 54 -34.90 -7.31 -2.85
CA HIS A 54 -34.13 -6.90 -4.03
C HIS A 54 -34.35 -5.43 -4.40
N ILE A 55 -33.40 -4.90 -5.17
CA ILE A 55 -33.45 -3.59 -5.82
C ILE A 55 -33.14 -3.81 -7.30
N ASP A 56 -34.00 -3.32 -8.20
CA ASP A 56 -33.75 -3.32 -9.63
C ASP A 56 -32.66 -2.27 -9.95
N HIS A 57 -31.62 -2.66 -10.70
CA HIS A 57 -30.54 -1.73 -11.05
C HIS A 57 -31.04 -0.54 -11.87
N ASP A 58 -32.07 -0.77 -12.68
CA ASP A 58 -32.71 0.25 -13.51
C ASP A 58 -33.40 1.35 -12.67
N GLU A 59 -33.71 1.09 -11.38
CA GLU A 59 -34.19 2.13 -10.45
C GLU A 59 -33.08 3.05 -9.95
N LEU A 60 -31.81 2.67 -10.15
CA LEU A 60 -30.64 3.43 -9.73
C LEU A 60 -30.02 4.18 -10.91
N ILE A 61 -29.95 3.52 -12.07
CA ILE A 61 -29.41 4.11 -13.31
C ILE A 61 -30.25 5.34 -13.71
N GLY A 62 -29.58 6.41 -14.13
CA GLY A 62 -30.22 7.65 -14.53
C GLY A 62 -30.61 8.58 -13.38
N ARG A 63 -30.25 8.26 -12.14
CA ARG A 63 -30.46 9.15 -10.96
C ARG A 63 -29.15 9.77 -10.51
N GLU A 64 -29.22 10.92 -9.86
CA GLU A 64 -28.07 11.41 -9.07
C GLU A 64 -27.77 10.46 -7.93
N GLU A 65 -26.53 10.44 -7.44
CA GLU A 65 -26.20 9.78 -6.18
C GLU A 65 -26.70 10.60 -4.97
N GLY A 66 -26.70 10.00 -3.77
CA GLY A 66 -27.13 10.66 -2.54
C GLY A 66 -28.63 10.58 -2.27
N PHE A 67 -29.29 9.50 -2.72
CA PHE A 67 -30.71 9.26 -2.49
C PHE A 67 -30.95 7.97 -1.70
N THR A 68 -32.17 7.84 -1.18
CA THR A 68 -32.66 6.59 -0.57
C THR A 68 -33.48 5.80 -1.58
N VAL A 69 -33.22 4.50 -1.66
CA VAL A 69 -34.03 3.51 -2.38
C VAL A 69 -34.65 2.53 -1.40
N THR A 70 -35.89 2.13 -1.68
CA THR A 70 -36.62 1.14 -0.87
C THR A 70 -36.58 -0.20 -1.60
N ALA A 71 -35.98 -1.20 -0.98
CA ALA A 71 -35.96 -2.57 -1.50
C ALA A 71 -37.36 -3.22 -1.43
N SER A 72 -37.55 -4.31 -2.17
CA SER A 72 -38.84 -4.98 -2.36
C SER A 72 -39.57 -5.42 -1.08
N THR A 73 -38.87 -5.56 0.05
CA THR A 73 -39.48 -5.87 1.37
C THR A 73 -39.51 -4.68 2.33
N GLY A 74 -39.42 -3.45 1.81
CA GLY A 74 -39.50 -2.20 2.59
C GLY A 74 -38.20 -1.73 3.22
N GLY A 75 -37.08 -2.43 2.99
CA GLY A 75 -35.78 -2.04 3.54
C GLY A 75 -35.17 -0.84 2.82
N GLU A 76 -34.76 0.19 3.55
CA GLU A 76 -34.14 1.38 2.95
C GLU A 76 -32.62 1.28 2.86
N TYR A 77 -32.09 1.84 1.76
CA TYR A 77 -30.67 1.96 1.47
C TYR A 77 -30.34 3.35 0.92
N LEU A 78 -29.29 3.97 1.47
CA LEU A 78 -28.67 5.17 0.95
C LEU A 78 -27.66 4.81 -0.14
N VAL A 79 -27.75 5.47 -1.30
CA VAL A 79 -26.97 5.14 -2.51
C VAL A 79 -25.92 6.23 -2.77
N PHE A 80 -24.65 5.83 -2.91
CA PHE A 80 -23.55 6.70 -3.31
C PHE A 80 -22.59 6.01 -4.28
N ARG A 81 -21.83 6.78 -5.06
CA ARG A 81 -20.58 6.25 -5.64
C ARG A 81 -19.59 6.00 -4.49
N PRO A 82 -18.92 4.83 -4.45
CA PRO A 82 -17.95 4.57 -3.40
C PRO A 82 -16.74 5.51 -3.55
N LEU A 83 -16.28 6.07 -2.44
CA LEU A 83 -14.95 6.68 -2.41
C LEU A 83 -13.87 5.61 -2.67
N LEU A 84 -12.67 6.00 -3.11
CA LEU A 84 -11.59 5.00 -3.29
C LEU A 84 -11.27 4.28 -1.97
N SER A 85 -11.19 5.03 -0.86
CA SER A 85 -10.97 4.47 0.49
C SER A 85 -12.05 3.46 0.90
N GLU A 86 -13.25 3.62 0.36
CA GLU A 86 -14.38 2.74 0.58
C GLU A 86 -14.37 1.52 -0.33
N PHE A 87 -13.99 1.71 -1.60
CA PHE A 87 -13.84 0.64 -2.58
C PHE A 87 -12.77 -0.36 -2.14
N VAL A 88 -11.56 0.10 -1.84
CA VAL A 88 -10.40 -0.77 -1.56
C VAL A 88 -10.59 -1.68 -0.35
N VAL A 89 -11.36 -1.24 0.65
CA VAL A 89 -11.66 -2.07 1.84
C VAL A 89 -12.77 -3.10 1.57
N SER A 90 -13.44 -3.04 0.43
CA SER A 90 -14.62 -3.87 0.14
C SER A 90 -14.52 -4.69 -1.13
N MET A 91 -13.51 -4.42 -1.96
CA MET A 91 -13.21 -5.21 -3.15
C MET A 91 -12.84 -6.66 -2.78
N PRO A 92 -13.05 -7.62 -3.69
CA PRO A 92 -12.55 -8.98 -3.53
C PRO A 92 -11.05 -9.00 -3.24
N ARG A 93 -10.62 -9.80 -2.25
CA ARG A 93 -9.23 -9.85 -1.80
C ARG A 93 -8.62 -11.21 -2.07
N GLY A 94 -7.47 -11.23 -2.74
CA GLY A 94 -6.57 -12.38 -2.80
C GLY A 94 -5.48 -12.32 -1.70
N ALA A 95 -5.11 -11.10 -1.29
CA ALA A 95 -4.08 -10.83 -0.31
C ALA A 95 -4.53 -9.76 0.70
N ALA A 96 -3.74 -9.54 1.75
CA ALA A 96 -3.90 -8.35 2.59
C ALA A 96 -3.70 -7.09 1.74
N VAL A 97 -4.50 -6.06 2.01
CA VAL A 97 -4.45 -4.80 1.26
C VAL A 97 -3.78 -3.72 2.11
N VAL A 98 -3.06 -2.81 1.45
CA VAL A 98 -2.64 -1.54 2.06
C VAL A 98 -3.90 -0.76 2.46
N TYR A 99 -4.00 -0.41 3.74
CA TYR A 99 -5.16 0.31 4.26
C TYR A 99 -5.16 1.78 3.78
N PRO A 100 -6.33 2.44 3.67
CA PRO A 100 -6.40 3.83 3.19
C PRO A 100 -5.50 4.81 3.95
N LYS A 101 -5.34 4.64 5.27
CA LYS A 101 -4.44 5.47 6.08
C LYS A 101 -2.99 5.40 5.60
N ASP A 102 -2.55 4.20 5.22
CA ASP A 102 -1.17 3.93 4.82
C ASP A 102 -0.96 4.28 3.35
N ALA A 103 -1.93 4.02 2.48
CA ALA A 103 -1.91 4.47 1.09
C ALA A 103 -1.81 6.01 1.00
N ALA A 104 -2.53 6.74 1.86
CA ALA A 104 -2.41 8.20 1.95
C ALA A 104 -1.00 8.64 2.38
N GLN A 105 -0.40 7.94 3.35
CA GLN A 105 0.99 8.20 3.76
C GLN A 105 1.98 7.87 2.65
N ILE A 106 1.81 6.77 1.91
CA ILE A 106 2.69 6.44 0.77
C ILE A 106 2.60 7.53 -0.29
N VAL A 107 1.39 7.92 -0.72
CA VAL A 107 1.21 8.96 -1.73
C VAL A 107 1.87 10.28 -1.31
N ALA A 108 1.68 10.71 -0.06
CA ALA A 108 2.23 11.97 0.43
C ALA A 108 3.73 11.91 0.74
N MET A 109 4.17 10.90 1.49
CA MET A 109 5.53 10.82 2.05
C MET A 109 6.54 10.21 1.08
N ALA A 110 6.10 9.38 0.14
CA ALA A 110 6.90 9.03 -1.03
C ALA A 110 6.77 10.08 -2.13
N ASP A 111 5.97 11.14 -1.95
CA ASP A 111 5.80 12.24 -2.91
C ASP A 111 5.44 11.73 -4.31
N ILE A 112 4.32 11.02 -4.42
CA ILE A 112 3.78 10.57 -5.71
C ILE A 112 3.08 11.75 -6.38
N PHE A 113 3.66 12.26 -7.46
CA PHE A 113 3.21 13.48 -8.13
C PHE A 113 2.61 13.20 -9.52
N PRO A 114 1.75 14.10 -10.05
CA PRO A 114 1.24 13.98 -11.41
C PRO A 114 2.36 13.95 -12.46
N GLY A 115 2.37 12.92 -13.30
CA GLY A 115 3.43 12.69 -14.28
C GLY A 115 4.54 11.75 -13.82
N ALA A 116 4.56 11.34 -12.55
CA ALA A 116 5.61 10.44 -12.04
C ALA A 116 5.59 9.06 -12.72
N SER A 117 6.78 8.50 -12.93
CA SER A 117 6.99 7.08 -13.21
C SER A 117 7.19 6.35 -11.89
N VAL A 118 6.22 5.50 -11.53
CA VAL A 118 6.20 4.76 -10.26
C VAL A 118 6.34 3.28 -10.54
N VAL A 119 7.30 2.62 -9.89
CA VAL A 119 7.38 1.16 -9.84
C VAL A 119 6.77 0.67 -8.53
N GLU A 120 5.95 -0.37 -8.57
CA GLU A 120 5.37 -1.03 -7.41
C GLU A 120 5.66 -2.54 -7.50
N ALA A 121 5.95 -3.19 -6.37
CA ALA A 121 5.99 -4.64 -6.32
C ALA A 121 5.33 -5.22 -5.07
N GLY A 122 4.59 -6.30 -5.29
CA GLY A 122 3.57 -6.79 -4.36
C GLY A 122 2.25 -6.07 -4.61
N VAL A 123 1.60 -6.43 -5.72
CA VAL A 123 0.37 -5.76 -6.18
C VAL A 123 -0.83 -6.23 -5.36
N GLY A 124 -0.79 -7.51 -4.95
CA GLY A 124 -1.81 -8.11 -4.11
C GLY A 124 -3.18 -8.02 -4.77
N SER A 125 -4.08 -7.19 -4.21
CA SER A 125 -5.44 -7.00 -4.76
C SER A 125 -5.62 -5.67 -5.50
N GLY A 126 -4.55 -4.90 -5.75
CA GLY A 126 -4.57 -3.65 -6.51
C GLY A 126 -5.03 -2.40 -5.74
N ALA A 127 -5.14 -2.48 -4.41
CA ALA A 127 -5.60 -1.36 -3.57
C ALA A 127 -4.69 -0.13 -3.66
N LEU A 128 -3.39 -0.36 -3.46
CA LEU A 128 -2.38 0.69 -3.53
C LEU A 128 -2.22 1.17 -4.97
N THR A 129 -2.20 0.26 -5.94
CA THR A 129 -2.19 0.56 -7.37
C THR A 129 -3.27 1.56 -7.78
N CYS A 130 -4.52 1.42 -7.31
CA CYS A 130 -5.58 2.40 -7.56
C CYS A 130 -5.25 3.80 -7.01
N SER A 131 -4.61 3.87 -5.85
CA SER A 131 -4.18 5.14 -5.24
C SER A 131 -3.02 5.77 -6.02
N LEU A 132 -2.06 4.95 -6.46
CA LEU A 132 -0.93 5.39 -7.28
C LEU A 132 -1.40 5.92 -8.64
N LEU A 133 -2.29 5.19 -9.33
CA LEU A 133 -2.82 5.60 -10.63
C LEU A 133 -3.54 6.95 -10.58
N ARG A 134 -4.33 7.18 -9.53
CA ARG A 134 -4.94 8.51 -9.30
C ARG A 134 -3.90 9.61 -9.06
N ALA A 135 -2.87 9.31 -8.27
CA ALA A 135 -1.85 10.30 -7.91
C ALA A 135 -0.96 10.70 -9.10
N VAL A 136 -0.55 9.73 -9.93
CA VAL A 136 0.29 9.99 -11.10
C VAL A 136 -0.49 10.63 -12.25
N GLY A 137 -1.82 10.46 -12.29
CA GLY A 137 -2.68 11.02 -13.33
C GLY A 137 -2.37 10.50 -14.74
N PRO A 138 -2.92 11.14 -15.78
CA PRO A 138 -2.86 10.61 -17.14
C PRO A 138 -1.48 10.69 -17.80
N PHE A 139 -0.62 11.59 -17.32
CA PHE A 139 0.73 11.78 -17.85
C PHE A 139 1.78 10.93 -17.15
N GLY A 140 1.44 10.34 -16.00
CA GLY A 140 2.33 9.45 -15.28
C GLY A 140 2.09 7.98 -15.61
N LYS A 141 2.89 7.11 -15.00
CA LYS A 141 2.83 5.66 -15.20
C LYS A 141 3.04 4.92 -13.88
N VAL A 142 2.33 3.82 -13.71
CA VAL A 142 2.55 2.82 -12.67
C VAL A 142 2.94 1.52 -13.35
N THR A 143 4.12 1.01 -13.03
CA THR A 143 4.61 -0.30 -13.49
C THR A 143 4.66 -1.21 -12.27
N SER A 144 3.77 -2.19 -12.26
CA SER A 144 3.55 -3.10 -11.15
C SER A 144 4.16 -4.48 -11.45
N PHE A 145 4.76 -5.11 -10.44
CA PHE A 145 5.31 -6.47 -10.50
C PHE A 145 4.64 -7.38 -9.46
N GLU A 146 4.11 -8.50 -9.91
CA GLU A 146 3.48 -9.52 -9.07
C GLU A 146 3.99 -10.91 -9.46
N ARG A 147 4.46 -11.71 -8.49
CA ARG A 147 4.99 -13.05 -8.78
C ARG A 147 3.90 -14.12 -8.88
N ARG A 148 2.73 -13.89 -8.27
CA ARG A 148 1.63 -14.85 -8.22
C ARG A 148 0.55 -14.48 -9.23
N GLU A 149 0.38 -15.31 -10.26
CA GLU A 149 -0.60 -15.09 -11.33
C GLU A 149 -2.03 -14.86 -10.80
N GLU A 150 -2.46 -15.66 -9.83
CA GLU A 150 -3.76 -15.51 -9.16
C GLU A 150 -3.96 -14.12 -8.50
N PHE A 151 -2.90 -13.50 -7.99
CA PHE A 151 -2.96 -12.16 -7.41
C PHE A 151 -2.94 -11.10 -8.50
N ALA A 152 -2.16 -11.31 -9.57
CA ALA A 152 -2.18 -10.44 -10.73
C ALA A 152 -3.56 -10.38 -11.38
N ASP A 153 -4.28 -11.50 -11.47
CA ASP A 153 -5.64 -11.57 -12.01
C ASP A 153 -6.64 -10.82 -11.12
N VAL A 154 -6.56 -11.02 -9.80
CA VAL A 154 -7.40 -10.27 -8.85
C VAL A 154 -7.13 -8.77 -8.94
N ALA A 155 -5.86 -8.36 -8.97
CA ALA A 155 -5.48 -6.97 -9.12
C ALA A 155 -5.99 -6.38 -10.44
N ARG A 156 -5.81 -7.09 -11.56
CA ARG A 156 -6.29 -6.67 -12.88
C ARG A 156 -7.80 -6.43 -12.87
N LYS A 157 -8.56 -7.38 -12.32
CA LYS A 157 -10.00 -7.27 -12.19
C LYS A 157 -10.40 -6.06 -11.35
N ASN A 158 -9.82 -5.91 -10.16
CA ASN A 158 -10.18 -4.84 -9.23
C ASN A 158 -9.81 -3.45 -9.77
N VAL A 159 -8.62 -3.30 -10.37
CA VAL A 159 -8.16 -2.03 -10.94
C VAL A 159 -9.01 -1.66 -12.15
N ASN A 160 -9.20 -2.58 -13.10
CA ASN A 160 -10.04 -2.32 -14.28
C ASN A 160 -11.48 -1.97 -13.87
N GLN A 161 -12.02 -2.68 -12.89
CA GLN A 161 -13.36 -2.42 -12.37
C GLN A 161 -13.47 -1.03 -11.74
N PHE A 162 -12.49 -0.62 -10.93
CA PHE A 162 -12.52 0.70 -10.31
C PHE A 162 -12.45 1.84 -11.33
N PHE A 163 -11.62 1.68 -12.37
CA PHE A 163 -11.44 2.70 -13.38
C PHE A 163 -12.44 2.63 -14.54
N GLY A 164 -13.38 1.67 -14.52
CA GLY A 164 -14.33 1.46 -15.61
C GLY A 164 -13.64 1.12 -16.94
N THR A 165 -12.51 0.41 -16.89
CA THR A 165 -11.75 0.03 -18.08
C THR A 165 -12.54 -1.00 -18.90
N PRO A 166 -12.68 -0.84 -20.23
CA PRO A 166 -13.34 -1.82 -21.09
C PRO A 166 -12.74 -3.23 -20.97
N GLU A 167 -13.58 -4.24 -21.21
CA GLU A 167 -13.14 -5.64 -21.20
C GLU A 167 -12.03 -5.88 -22.24
N GLY A 168 -10.97 -6.58 -21.84
CA GLY A 168 -9.79 -6.82 -22.67
C GLY A 168 -8.78 -5.67 -22.71
N GLU A 169 -9.11 -4.51 -22.14
CA GLU A 169 -8.19 -3.37 -22.03
C GLU A 169 -7.55 -3.28 -20.63
N SER A 170 -6.58 -2.37 -20.48
CA SER A 170 -5.95 -2.04 -19.20
C SER A 170 -5.86 -0.53 -19.08
N HIS A 171 -5.88 -0.03 -17.84
CA HIS A 171 -5.71 1.39 -17.60
C HIS A 171 -4.44 1.89 -18.31
N PRO A 172 -4.47 2.92 -19.18
CA PRO A 172 -3.34 3.14 -20.09
C PRO A 172 -2.08 3.73 -19.41
N SER A 173 -2.21 4.17 -18.15
CA SER A 173 -1.06 4.53 -17.30
C SER A 173 -0.56 3.36 -16.45
N TRP A 174 -1.07 2.15 -16.65
CA TRP A 174 -0.73 0.98 -15.85
C TRP A 174 -0.14 -0.15 -16.70
N SER A 175 0.96 -0.73 -16.23
CA SER A 175 1.47 -2.01 -16.72
C SER A 175 1.63 -2.97 -15.55
N LEU A 176 1.19 -4.21 -15.75
CA LEU A 176 1.31 -5.29 -14.77
C LEU A 176 2.17 -6.41 -15.36
N ASN A 177 3.30 -6.67 -14.72
CA ASN A 177 4.28 -7.68 -15.13
C ASN A 177 4.25 -8.85 -14.15
N LEU A 178 4.23 -10.07 -14.69
CA LEU A 178 4.38 -11.29 -13.90
C LEU A 178 5.87 -11.60 -13.70
N GLY A 179 6.28 -11.80 -12.45
CA GLY A 179 7.64 -12.19 -12.10
C GLY A 179 8.20 -11.45 -10.89
N ASP A 180 9.42 -11.83 -10.50
CA ASP A 180 10.13 -11.22 -9.38
C ASP A 180 10.74 -9.88 -9.77
N LEU A 181 10.47 -8.84 -8.97
CA LEU A 181 10.94 -7.48 -9.24
C LEU A 181 12.47 -7.41 -9.41
N GLN A 182 13.22 -8.11 -8.55
CA GLN A 182 14.68 -8.10 -8.57
C GLN A 182 15.30 -8.65 -9.86
N GLU A 183 14.55 -9.45 -10.61
CA GLU A 183 14.98 -10.04 -11.88
C GLU A 183 14.41 -9.26 -13.07
N GLU A 184 13.11 -8.98 -13.05
CA GLU A 184 12.41 -8.37 -14.17
C GLU A 184 12.70 -6.86 -14.31
N LEU A 185 12.87 -6.14 -13.20
CA LEU A 185 13.14 -4.69 -13.27
C LEU A 185 14.46 -4.37 -14.01
N PRO A 186 15.60 -5.03 -13.69
CA PRO A 186 16.82 -4.87 -14.46
C PRO A 186 16.69 -5.37 -15.90
N ARG A 187 16.02 -6.52 -16.11
CA ARG A 187 15.82 -7.11 -17.44
C ARG A 187 15.08 -6.18 -18.40
N GLN A 188 14.09 -5.46 -17.88
CA GLN A 188 13.29 -4.49 -18.64
C GLN A 188 13.92 -3.09 -18.69
N GLN A 189 15.03 -2.85 -17.97
CA GLN A 189 15.77 -1.59 -17.94
C GLN A 189 14.89 -0.37 -17.61
N ILE A 190 13.89 -0.56 -16.75
CA ILE A 190 12.93 0.50 -16.41
C ILE A 190 13.58 1.50 -15.47
N ARG A 191 13.38 2.78 -15.74
CA ARG A 191 13.76 3.89 -14.85
C ARG A 191 12.54 4.55 -14.23
N CYS A 192 12.62 4.92 -12.96
CA CYS A 192 11.48 5.47 -12.21
C CYS A 192 11.85 6.59 -11.25
N ASP A 193 10.86 7.41 -10.91
CA ASP A 193 10.94 8.46 -9.91
C ASP A 193 10.76 7.91 -8.50
N ARG A 194 9.89 6.90 -8.37
CA ARG A 194 9.42 6.33 -7.10
C ARG A 194 9.34 4.81 -7.22
N LEU A 195 9.74 4.11 -6.17
CA LEU A 195 9.69 2.65 -6.10
C LEU A 195 9.09 2.21 -4.77
N ILE A 196 7.93 1.55 -4.82
CA ILE A 196 7.16 1.13 -3.66
C ILE A 196 7.19 -0.40 -3.51
N LEU A 197 7.56 -0.89 -2.33
CA LEU A 197 7.73 -2.31 -2.02
C LEU A 197 6.76 -2.73 -0.92
N ASP A 198 5.75 -3.53 -1.27
CA ASP A 198 4.83 -4.18 -0.33
C ASP A 198 4.96 -5.71 -0.45
N MET A 199 6.04 -6.24 0.12
CA MET A 199 6.38 -7.66 -0.01
C MET A 199 7.08 -8.19 1.23
N LEU A 200 7.23 -9.52 1.30
CA LEU A 200 7.84 -10.18 2.46
C LEU A 200 9.32 -9.87 2.63
N ALA A 201 10.05 -9.69 1.52
CA ALA A 201 11.51 -9.55 1.49
C ALA A 201 11.99 -8.34 0.67
N PRO A 202 11.57 -7.11 1.01
CA PRO A 202 11.88 -5.91 0.21
C PRO A 202 13.39 -5.58 0.17
N TRP A 203 14.18 -6.12 1.10
CA TRP A 203 15.64 -5.97 1.11
C TRP A 203 16.34 -6.65 -0.07
N GLU A 204 15.70 -7.63 -0.73
CA GLU A 204 16.26 -8.32 -1.91
C GLU A 204 16.19 -7.46 -3.17
N CYS A 205 15.43 -6.36 -3.13
CA CYS A 205 15.20 -5.48 -4.27
C CYS A 205 16.06 -4.19 -4.23
N ILE A 206 16.93 -4.01 -3.22
CA ILE A 206 17.64 -2.73 -3.02
C ILE A 206 18.60 -2.41 -4.16
N ASP A 207 19.33 -3.40 -4.67
CA ASP A 207 20.24 -3.20 -5.80
C ASP A 207 19.47 -2.82 -7.06
N ALA A 208 18.43 -3.59 -7.41
CA ALA A 208 17.55 -3.29 -8.54
C ALA A 208 16.87 -1.91 -8.40
N ALA A 209 16.47 -1.53 -7.18
CA ALA A 209 15.89 -0.23 -6.90
C ALA A 209 16.91 0.90 -7.09
N ALA A 210 18.16 0.71 -6.66
CA ALA A 210 19.22 1.70 -6.79
C ALA A 210 19.58 1.98 -8.26
N ASP A 211 19.51 0.96 -9.11
CA ASP A 211 19.77 1.06 -10.54
C ASP A 211 18.60 1.68 -11.31
N SER A 212 17.37 1.37 -10.91
CA SER A 212 16.15 1.88 -11.55
C SER A 212 15.82 3.33 -11.17
N LEU A 213 16.03 3.73 -9.91
CA LEU A 213 15.65 5.06 -9.46
C LEU A 213 16.51 6.16 -10.12
N TYR A 214 15.88 7.27 -10.51
CA TYR A 214 16.61 8.50 -10.80
C TYR A 214 17.29 9.05 -9.54
N ALA A 215 18.37 9.81 -9.73
CA ALA A 215 19.00 10.53 -8.62
C ALA A 215 17.96 11.45 -7.94
N GLY A 216 17.85 11.37 -6.62
CA GLY A 216 16.84 12.06 -5.84
C GLY A 216 15.48 11.36 -5.74
N GLY A 217 15.27 10.27 -6.49
CA GLY A 217 14.09 9.41 -6.42
C GLY A 217 13.93 8.71 -5.07
N VAL A 218 12.75 8.16 -4.79
CA VAL A 218 12.40 7.61 -3.46
C VAL A 218 12.14 6.12 -3.56
N VAL A 219 12.78 5.34 -2.68
CA VAL A 219 12.33 3.98 -2.35
C VAL A 219 11.46 4.04 -1.09
N CYS A 220 10.32 3.36 -1.10
CA CYS A 220 9.41 3.23 0.03
C CYS A 220 9.10 1.75 0.28
N ALA A 221 9.32 1.26 1.50
CA ALA A 221 8.92 -0.08 1.90
C ALA A 221 7.76 -0.04 2.90
N TYR A 222 6.81 -0.95 2.71
CA TYR A 222 5.70 -1.23 3.62
C TYR A 222 5.93 -2.60 4.24
N VAL A 223 6.22 -2.67 5.54
CA VAL A 223 6.65 -3.90 6.22
C VAL A 223 5.92 -4.13 7.54
N ALA A 224 5.41 -5.34 7.74
CA ALA A 224 4.53 -5.65 8.87
C ALA A 224 5.28 -5.81 10.20
N THR A 225 6.48 -6.40 10.19
CA THR A 225 7.21 -6.73 11.42
C THR A 225 8.39 -5.82 11.69
N THR A 226 8.76 -5.70 12.97
CA THR A 226 9.98 -4.98 13.39
C THR A 226 11.27 -5.64 12.88
N THR A 227 11.25 -6.97 12.65
CA THR A 227 12.38 -7.69 12.04
C THR A 227 12.55 -7.36 10.56
N GLN A 228 11.45 -7.26 9.81
CA GLN A 228 11.47 -6.81 8.42
C GLN A 228 11.93 -5.35 8.33
N LEU A 229 11.39 -4.48 9.21
CA LEU A 229 11.80 -3.09 9.34
C LEU A 229 13.30 -2.95 9.57
N SER A 230 13.83 -3.65 10.58
CA SER A 230 15.25 -3.63 10.91
C SER A 230 16.10 -4.07 9.72
N ARG A 231 15.76 -5.22 9.12
CA ARG A 231 16.52 -5.78 8.00
C ARG A 231 16.52 -4.84 6.79
N PHE A 232 15.37 -4.28 6.41
CA PHE A 232 15.29 -3.34 5.29
C PHE A 232 16.13 -2.08 5.53
N VAL A 233 16.00 -1.47 6.71
CA VAL A 233 16.75 -0.26 7.08
C VAL A 233 18.26 -0.51 7.04
N GLU A 234 18.73 -1.61 7.63
CA GLU A 234 20.15 -1.94 7.64
C GLU A 234 20.67 -2.30 6.25
N THR A 235 19.88 -2.98 5.41
CA THR A 235 20.27 -3.22 3.99
C THR A 235 20.42 -1.90 3.23
N VAL A 236 19.47 -0.96 3.36
CA VAL A 236 19.56 0.34 2.70
C VAL A 236 20.79 1.13 3.18
N ARG A 237 21.07 1.11 4.49
CA ARG A 237 22.29 1.71 5.05
C ARG A 237 23.56 1.04 4.51
N ALA A 238 23.59 -0.28 4.48
CA ALA A 238 24.74 -1.05 4.00
C ALA A 238 25.04 -0.81 2.52
N HIS A 239 23.99 -0.68 1.69
CA HIS A 239 24.12 -0.35 0.27
C HIS A 239 24.81 1.01 0.04
N GLY A 240 24.55 2.01 0.91
CA GLY A 240 25.24 3.31 0.88
C GLY A 240 24.85 4.25 -0.27
N GLY A 241 24.08 3.79 -1.25
CA GLY A 241 23.56 4.59 -2.37
C GLY A 241 22.30 5.41 -2.07
N PHE A 242 21.85 5.43 -0.81
CA PHE A 242 20.65 6.12 -0.37
C PHE A 242 20.93 7.05 0.83
N THR A 243 20.03 8.00 1.07
CA THR A 243 20.01 8.76 2.33
C THR A 243 19.71 7.84 3.51
N GLU A 244 19.98 8.34 4.72
CA GLU A 244 19.55 7.68 5.96
C GLU A 244 18.04 7.33 5.90
N PRO A 245 17.67 6.05 6.08
CA PRO A 245 16.28 5.63 6.04
C PRO A 245 15.45 6.27 7.15
N GLN A 246 14.26 6.75 6.80
CA GLN A 246 13.28 7.28 7.75
C GLN A 246 12.13 6.28 7.90
N ALA A 247 11.97 5.73 9.10
CA ALA A 247 10.90 4.79 9.43
C ALA A 247 9.84 5.44 10.34
N TRP A 248 8.58 5.11 10.12
CA TRP A 248 7.46 5.53 10.98
C TRP A 248 6.26 4.57 10.86
N GLU A 249 5.29 4.75 11.75
CA GLU A 249 3.97 4.12 11.68
C GLU A 249 2.89 5.16 11.97
N THR A 250 1.64 4.85 11.65
CA THR A 250 0.51 5.73 11.94
C THR A 250 -0.64 4.97 12.61
N LEU A 251 -1.20 5.58 13.66
CA LEU A 251 -2.37 5.07 14.36
C LEU A 251 -3.58 5.98 14.06
N VAL A 252 -4.67 5.38 13.62
CA VAL A 252 -5.95 6.07 13.41
C VAL A 252 -6.94 5.53 14.45
N ARG A 253 -7.56 6.45 15.20
CA ARG A 253 -8.52 6.12 16.25
C ARG A 253 -9.81 6.90 16.06
N ASP A 254 -10.89 6.16 15.81
CA ASP A 254 -12.22 6.74 15.65
C ASP A 254 -12.72 7.35 16.96
N TRP A 255 -13.70 8.25 16.84
CA TRP A 255 -14.38 8.87 17.97
C TRP A 255 -15.88 8.57 17.90
N HIS A 256 -16.46 8.25 19.05
CA HIS A 256 -17.89 8.29 19.24
C HIS A 256 -18.27 9.71 19.59
N VAL A 257 -19.16 10.31 18.80
CA VAL A 257 -19.59 11.71 18.93
C VAL A 257 -21.11 11.76 18.86
N GLU A 258 -21.76 11.60 20.01
CA GLU A 258 -23.22 11.62 20.12
C GLU A 258 -23.66 12.42 21.36
N GLY A 259 -24.19 13.64 21.13
CA GLY A 259 -24.58 14.53 22.22
C GLY A 259 -23.45 14.77 23.23
N LEU A 260 -23.65 14.42 24.49
CA LEU A 260 -22.63 14.51 25.55
C LEU A 260 -21.66 13.32 25.57
N ALA A 261 -21.96 12.24 24.86
CA ALA A 261 -21.09 11.07 24.75
C ALA A 261 -20.03 11.31 23.66
N VAL A 262 -19.00 12.08 24.00
CA VAL A 262 -17.85 12.36 23.14
C VAL A 262 -16.61 11.70 23.71
N ARG A 263 -16.13 10.63 23.06
CA ARG A 263 -14.98 9.85 23.52
C ARG A 263 -14.32 9.05 22.39
N PRO A 264 -13.08 8.58 22.55
CA PRO A 264 -12.50 7.61 21.63
C PRO A 264 -13.35 6.34 21.49
N GLY A 265 -13.29 5.72 20.32
CA GLY A 265 -13.85 4.40 20.07
C GLY A 265 -13.22 3.36 21.00
N HIS A 266 -14.00 2.37 21.43
CA HIS A 266 -13.52 1.31 22.31
C HIS A 266 -12.65 0.26 21.59
N LYS A 267 -12.66 0.25 20.26
CA LYS A 267 -11.86 -0.65 19.42
C LYS A 267 -11.14 0.18 18.38
N MET A 268 -9.92 -0.23 18.03
CA MET A 268 -9.15 0.32 16.92
C MET A 268 -8.28 -0.78 16.31
N ILE A 269 -7.82 -0.54 15.08
CA ILE A 269 -6.77 -1.35 14.49
C ILE A 269 -5.45 -0.93 15.15
N GLY A 270 -4.83 -1.86 15.87
CA GLY A 270 -3.62 -1.58 16.65
C GLY A 270 -2.36 -1.43 15.81
N HIS A 271 -2.28 -2.13 14.68
CA HIS A 271 -1.14 -2.09 13.75
C HIS A 271 -1.56 -2.52 12.36
N THR A 272 -0.87 -2.00 11.34
CA THR A 272 -0.96 -2.49 9.96
C THR A 272 0.44 -2.82 9.45
N ALA A 273 1.29 -1.81 9.32
CA ALA A 273 2.69 -1.94 8.96
C ALA A 273 3.47 -0.67 9.35
N PHE A 274 4.79 -0.80 9.29
CA PHE A 274 5.72 0.31 9.27
C PHE A 274 5.94 0.77 7.82
N LEU A 275 6.15 2.07 7.64
CA LEU A 275 6.64 2.65 6.41
C LEU A 275 8.10 3.07 6.59
N VAL A 276 8.90 2.86 5.55
CA VAL A 276 10.30 3.29 5.50
C VAL A 276 10.57 3.96 4.17
N THR A 277 11.14 5.15 4.17
CA THR A 277 11.59 5.82 2.95
C THR A 277 13.09 6.14 2.98
N ALA A 278 13.69 6.14 1.80
CA ALA A 278 15.04 6.66 1.58
C ALA A 278 15.15 7.26 0.18
N ARG A 279 15.96 8.30 0.02
CA ARG A 279 16.19 8.95 -1.27
C ARG A 279 17.45 8.45 -1.93
N ARG A 280 17.39 8.16 -3.23
CA ARG A 280 18.51 7.73 -4.04
C ARG A 280 19.51 8.88 -4.19
N LEU A 281 20.78 8.62 -3.86
CA LEU A 281 21.89 9.54 -4.11
C LEU A 281 22.26 9.56 -5.61
N ALA A 282 23.00 10.56 -6.06
CA ALA A 282 23.59 10.49 -7.40
C ALA A 282 24.67 9.40 -7.48
N ALA A 283 25.04 8.97 -8.69
CA ALA A 283 26.09 7.98 -8.87
C ALA A 283 27.44 8.51 -8.32
N GLY A 284 28.12 7.69 -7.51
CA GLY A 284 29.39 8.06 -6.86
C GLY A 284 29.24 8.90 -5.59
N GLU A 285 28.07 9.48 -5.32
CA GLU A 285 27.84 10.31 -4.14
C GLU A 285 27.55 9.48 -2.89
N ARG A 286 27.95 10.01 -1.72
CA ARG A 286 27.68 9.41 -0.41
C ARG A 286 27.00 10.43 0.50
N ALA A 287 26.02 9.97 1.27
CA ALA A 287 25.35 10.83 2.23
C ALA A 287 26.34 11.27 3.34
N PRO A 288 26.27 12.52 3.81
CA PRO A 288 27.01 12.95 4.99
C PRO A 288 26.70 12.04 6.18
N ARG A 289 27.75 11.62 6.89
CA ARG A 289 27.60 10.74 8.05
C ARG A 289 26.84 11.46 9.15
N LYS A 290 25.71 10.90 9.60
CA LYS A 290 25.20 11.21 10.93
C LYS A 290 26.14 10.59 11.94
N THR A 291 26.79 11.40 12.77
CA THR A 291 27.54 10.93 13.93
C THR A 291 26.55 10.35 14.94
N ARG A 292 26.25 9.06 14.82
CA ARG A 292 25.46 8.31 15.80
C ARG A 292 26.39 7.37 16.53
N ARG A 293 26.32 7.39 17.87
CA ARG A 293 26.83 6.28 18.66
C ARG A 293 25.69 5.26 18.76
N PRO A 294 25.82 4.06 18.16
CA PRO A 294 24.82 3.01 18.34
C PRO A 294 24.62 2.74 19.84
N ALA A 295 23.43 2.28 20.22
CA ALA A 295 23.21 1.80 21.58
C ALA A 295 24.18 0.63 21.88
N PRO A 296 24.66 0.48 23.12
CA PRO A 296 25.46 -0.69 23.49
C PRO A 296 24.77 -1.98 23.05
N GLY A 297 25.49 -2.84 22.33
CA GLY A 297 24.96 -4.12 21.83
C GLY A 297 24.19 -4.08 20.51
N ALA A 298 23.96 -2.90 19.90
CA ALA A 298 23.23 -2.79 18.63
C ALA A 298 23.81 -3.63 17.48
N TYR A 299 25.13 -3.84 17.51
CA TYR A 299 25.88 -4.69 16.58
C TYR A 299 26.72 -5.73 17.35
N GLY A 300 26.08 -6.38 18.33
CA GLY A 300 26.69 -7.41 19.16
C GLY A 300 27.14 -8.66 18.38
N VAL A 301 27.72 -9.63 19.09
CA VAL A 301 28.24 -10.88 18.51
C VAL A 301 27.16 -11.76 17.87
N ASP A 302 25.92 -11.60 18.31
CA ASP A 302 24.72 -12.26 17.83
C ASP A 302 24.05 -11.52 16.65
N TYR A 303 24.56 -10.35 16.26
CA TYR A 303 24.05 -9.60 15.12
C TYR A 303 24.54 -10.18 13.78
N THR A 304 23.62 -10.79 13.04
CA THR A 304 23.84 -11.42 11.73
C THR A 304 23.32 -10.60 10.54
N GLY A 305 22.81 -9.39 10.80
CA GLY A 305 22.25 -8.52 9.76
C GLY A 305 23.30 -7.81 8.89
N PRO A 306 22.85 -7.09 7.84
CA PRO A 306 23.72 -6.28 6.99
C PRO A 306 24.45 -5.21 7.82
N ARG A 307 25.73 -4.96 7.51
CA ARG A 307 26.51 -3.90 8.15
C ARG A 307 27.00 -2.90 7.10
N PRO A 308 26.96 -1.58 7.38
CA PRO A 308 27.70 -0.61 6.59
C PRO A 308 29.18 -1.01 6.47
N ALA A 309 29.73 -0.93 5.25
CA ALA A 309 31.09 -1.37 4.95
C ALA A 309 32.18 -0.63 5.75
N ASP A 310 31.82 0.53 6.31
CA ASP A 310 32.68 1.42 7.07
C ASP A 310 32.55 1.28 8.60
N MET A 311 31.75 0.31 9.09
CA MET A 311 31.73 -0.04 10.51
C MET A 311 32.84 -1.04 10.87
N PRO A 312 33.50 -0.87 12.04
CA PRO A 312 34.49 -1.83 12.50
C PRO A 312 33.85 -3.22 12.69
N ALA A 313 34.60 -4.26 12.33
CA ALA A 313 34.20 -5.64 12.60
C ALA A 313 33.99 -5.84 14.11
N SER A 314 33.02 -6.66 14.49
CA SER A 314 32.84 -7.05 15.90
C SER A 314 34.11 -7.74 16.37
N GLU A 315 34.71 -7.24 17.45
CA GLU A 315 35.87 -7.90 18.07
C GLU A 315 35.49 -9.33 18.47
N PRO A 316 36.29 -10.35 18.08
CA PRO A 316 36.06 -11.70 18.57
C PRO A 316 36.24 -11.72 20.08
N VAL A 317 35.27 -12.28 20.80
CA VAL A 317 35.36 -12.46 22.26
C VAL A 317 36.52 -13.42 22.53
N ALA A 318 37.49 -12.98 23.34
CA ALA A 318 38.50 -13.87 23.90
C ALA A 318 37.77 -15.06 24.55
N ALA A 319 38.16 -16.28 24.19
CA ALA A 319 37.56 -17.50 24.71
C ALA A 319 37.40 -17.41 26.24
N PRO A 320 36.26 -17.84 26.81
CA PRO A 320 36.09 -17.81 28.26
C PRO A 320 37.28 -18.55 28.89
N ALA A 321 37.92 -17.90 29.88
CA ALA A 321 39.01 -18.52 30.62
C ALA A 321 38.53 -19.87 31.16
N PRO A 322 39.34 -20.94 31.08
CA PRO A 322 38.94 -22.25 31.55
C PRO A 322 38.47 -22.15 33.00
N GLU A 323 37.31 -22.72 33.26
CA GLU A 323 36.69 -22.77 34.57
C GLU A 323 37.69 -23.43 35.54
N VAL A 324 38.19 -22.67 36.51
CA VAL A 324 39.07 -23.20 37.55
C VAL A 324 38.18 -24.05 38.46
N VAL A 325 38.17 -25.35 38.21
CA VAL A 325 37.60 -26.34 39.12
C VAL A 325 38.41 -26.26 40.42
N PRO A 326 37.80 -25.93 41.58
CA PRO A 326 38.54 -25.94 42.84
C PRO A 326 38.94 -27.38 43.15
N ASP A 327 40.23 -27.59 43.37
CA ASP A 327 40.81 -28.88 43.70
C ASP A 327 40.32 -29.28 45.11
N GLY A 328 39.33 -30.16 45.15
CA GLY A 328 38.79 -30.73 46.38
C GLY A 328 39.74 -31.76 46.96
N SER A 329 40.84 -31.30 47.57
CA SER A 329 41.77 -32.13 48.32
C SER A 329 41.76 -31.77 49.82
N GLY A 330 41.30 -32.76 50.61
CA GLY A 330 41.62 -32.95 52.03
C GLY A 330 40.86 -32.06 53.03
N GLU A 331 40.55 -32.49 54.25
CA GLU A 331 40.76 -33.75 54.94
C GLU A 331 39.96 -33.70 56.25
N SER A 332 39.69 -34.88 56.81
CA SER A 332 39.06 -35.18 58.08
C SER A 332 39.70 -34.52 59.32
N ALA A 333 38.86 -33.97 60.21
CA ALA A 333 38.77 -34.26 61.66
C ALA A 333 37.68 -33.39 62.31
#